data_AF-D8JQM8-F1
#
_entry.id   AF-D8JQM8-F1
#
_cell.length_a   1.000
_cell.length_b   1.000
_cell.length_c   1.000
_cell.angle_alpha   90.00
_cell.angle_beta   90.00
_cell.angle_gamma   90.00
#
_symmetry.space_group_name_H-M   'P 1'
#
loop_
_entity.id
_entity.type
_entity.pdbx_description
1 polymer ?
#
loop_
_entity_poly.entity_id
_entity_poly.type
_entity_poly.pdbx_seq_one_letter_code
_entity_poly.pdbx_strand_id
1 'polypeptide(L)'
;MNAPAIGPSLIPGVYYDNLQSGVDWLISTLGFETKASYNGPSGEPEFAELAWGNGMIFVSRTPRTGPWAKAGKTCICLVANSHAVEAHYRQAVDAGARILRPLRRSTSPAFPDGVMGFDLEDPEGNLWTVSEYQPAR
;
A
#
# COMPACT_ATOMS: atom_id res chain seq x y z
N MET A 1 9.17 23.33 -25.73
CA MET A 1 8.94 22.87 -24.34
C MET A 1 8.76 21.37 -24.41
N ASN A 2 9.62 20.59 -23.73
CA ASN A 2 9.39 19.15 -23.62
C ASN A 2 8.10 18.95 -22.82
N ALA A 3 7.20 18.08 -23.30
CA ALA A 3 6.07 17.66 -22.50
C ALA A 3 6.60 17.15 -21.14
N PRO A 4 5.95 17.50 -20.02
CA PRO A 4 6.36 16.97 -18.74
C PRO A 4 6.40 15.44 -18.83
N ALA A 5 7.43 14.84 -18.25
CA ALA A 5 7.49 13.38 -18.13
C ALA A 5 6.17 12.91 -17.54
N ILE A 6 5.48 11.99 -18.23
CA ILE A 6 4.22 11.44 -17.75
C ILE A 6 4.55 10.72 -16.43
N GLY A 7 3.86 11.09 -15.35
CA GLY A 7 3.99 10.45 -14.04
C GLY A 7 3.55 8.98 -14.06
N PRO A 8 3.35 8.35 -12.89
CA PRO A 8 2.87 6.96 -12.84
C PRO A 8 1.60 6.79 -13.69
N SER A 9 1.61 5.84 -14.62
CA SER A 9 0.48 5.61 -15.54
C SER A 9 -0.70 4.91 -14.88
N LEU A 10 -0.49 4.33 -13.70
CA LEU A 10 -1.49 3.65 -12.87
C LEU A 10 -1.25 4.03 -11.41
N ILE A 11 -2.31 4.48 -10.72
CA ILE A 11 -2.27 4.86 -9.30
C ILE A 11 -3.49 4.23 -8.62
N PRO A 12 -3.31 3.20 -7.78
CA PRO A 12 -4.39 2.63 -6.99
C PRO A 12 -4.96 3.66 -6.01
N GLY A 13 -6.29 3.70 -5.89
CA GLY A 13 -6.98 4.42 -4.83
C GLY A 13 -7.29 3.48 -3.68
N VAL A 14 -6.95 3.87 -2.45
CA VAL A 14 -7.25 3.17 -1.21
C VAL A 14 -8.11 4.09 -0.35
N TYR A 15 -9.24 3.57 0.12
CA TYR A 15 -10.17 4.35 0.94
C TYR A 15 -10.13 3.86 2.39
N TYR A 16 -10.15 4.83 3.29
CA TYR A 16 -10.22 4.61 4.74
C TYR A 16 -11.37 5.41 5.33
N ASP A 17 -12.12 4.81 6.25
CA ASP A 17 -13.12 5.52 7.04
C ASP A 17 -12.42 6.50 8.01
N ASN A 18 -11.28 6.10 8.58
CA ASN A 18 -10.38 6.99 9.30
C ASN A 18 -9.05 7.14 8.54
N LEU A 19 -8.99 8.15 7.67
CA LEU A 19 -7.82 8.41 6.82
C LEU A 19 -6.53 8.64 7.61
N GLN A 20 -6.57 9.39 8.71
CA GLN A 20 -5.37 9.68 9.51
C GLN A 20 -4.78 8.38 10.07
N SER A 21 -5.61 7.55 10.72
CA SER A 21 -5.18 6.24 11.22
C SER A 21 -4.67 5.32 10.10
N GLY A 22 -5.31 5.35 8.93
CA GLY A 22 -4.88 4.58 7.76
C GLY A 22 -3.49 5.00 7.26
N VAL A 23 -3.27 6.30 7.08
CA VAL A 23 -1.97 6.85 6.65
C VAL A 23 -0.88 6.54 7.68
N ASP A 24 -1.14 6.77 8.96
CA ASP A 24 -0.19 6.48 10.03
C ASP A 24 0.20 5.01 10.07
N TRP A 25 -0.77 4.10 9.86
CA TRP A 25 -0.51 2.66 9.78
C TRP A 25 0.34 2.30 8.55
N LEU A 26 0.03 2.84 7.37
CA LEU A 26 0.80 2.59 6.14
C LEU A 26 2.25 3.04 6.26
N ILE A 27 2.50 4.16 6.94
CA ILE A 27 3.86 4.66 7.16
C ILE A 27 4.57 3.80 8.21
N SER A 28 3.98 3.64 9.40
CA SER A 28 4.63 2.98 10.54
C SER A 28 4.79 1.46 10.37
N THR A 29 3.87 0.80 9.66
CA THR A 29 3.82 -0.66 9.54
C THR A 29 4.41 -1.15 8.22
N LEU A 30 4.09 -0.49 7.11
CA LEU A 30 4.59 -0.87 5.79
C LEU A 30 5.83 -0.08 5.38
N GLY A 31 6.00 1.17 5.84
CA GLY A 31 7.13 2.01 5.43
C GLY A 31 6.86 2.87 4.21
N PHE A 32 5.59 3.21 3.93
CA PHE A 32 5.26 4.23 2.93
C PHE A 32 5.84 5.59 3.30
N GLU A 33 6.12 6.41 2.29
CA GLU A 33 6.52 7.81 2.46
C GLU A 33 5.40 8.77 2.04
N THR A 34 5.06 9.74 2.89
CA THR A 34 4.15 10.82 2.50
C THR A 34 4.81 11.75 1.48
N LYS A 35 4.16 12.00 0.35
CA LYS A 35 4.56 13.00 -0.64
C LYS A 35 3.73 14.27 -0.54
N ALA A 36 2.43 14.13 -0.34
CA ALA A 36 1.52 15.23 -0.10
C ALA A 36 0.37 14.78 0.81
N SER A 37 -0.17 15.71 1.59
CA SER A 37 -1.39 15.54 2.37
C SER A 37 -2.23 16.79 2.22
N TYR A 38 -3.53 16.60 2.01
CA TYR A 38 -4.48 17.67 1.76
C TYR A 38 -5.61 17.55 2.76
N ASN A 39 -5.73 18.61 3.58
CA ASN A 39 -6.68 18.64 4.68
C ASN A 39 -8.00 19.27 4.23
N GLY A 40 -9.09 18.75 4.78
CA GLY A 40 -10.43 19.30 4.61
C GLY A 40 -10.68 20.54 5.48
N PRO A 41 -11.89 21.12 5.40
CA PRO A 41 -12.26 22.31 6.17
C PRO A 41 -12.16 22.15 7.69
N SER A 42 -12.24 20.93 8.20
CA SER A 42 -12.08 20.62 9.64
C SER A 42 -10.63 20.49 10.09
N GLY A 43 -9.65 20.61 9.17
CA GLY A 43 -8.22 20.45 9.47
C GLY A 43 -7.71 19.01 9.39
N GLU A 44 -8.60 18.02 9.30
CA GLU A 44 -8.27 16.60 9.13
C GLU A 44 -7.88 16.27 7.69
N PRO A 45 -7.02 15.27 7.43
CA PRO A 45 -6.76 14.80 6.07
C PRO A 45 -8.05 14.32 5.39
N GLU A 46 -8.19 14.67 4.11
CA GLU A 46 -9.21 14.14 3.20
C GLU A 46 -8.57 13.34 2.05
N PHE A 47 -7.32 13.64 1.73
CA PHE A 47 -6.56 12.99 0.68
C PHE A 47 -5.05 13.03 0.98
N ALA A 48 -4.34 11.95 0.67
CA ALA A 48 -2.89 11.86 0.76
C ALA A 48 -2.29 11.08 -0.41
N GLU A 49 -1.09 11.50 -0.81
CA GLU A 49 -0.26 10.83 -1.79
C GLU A 49 0.87 10.12 -1.05
N LEU A 50 0.88 8.78 -1.12
CA LEU A 50 1.91 7.96 -0.46
C LEU A 50 2.75 7.23 -1.51
N ALA A 51 4.07 7.27 -1.36
CA ALA A 51 5.01 6.62 -2.25
C ALA A 51 5.54 5.31 -1.69
N TRP A 52 5.79 4.37 -2.60
CA TRP A 52 6.52 3.14 -2.37
C TRP A 52 7.59 3.00 -3.45
N GLY A 53 8.86 3.27 -3.12
CA GLY A 53 9.93 3.35 -4.10
C GLY A 53 9.62 4.39 -5.19
N ASN A 54 9.43 3.95 -6.43
CA ASN A 54 9.04 4.79 -7.56
C ASN A 54 7.54 4.73 -7.89
N GLY A 55 6.75 3.97 -7.15
CA GLY A 55 5.30 3.87 -7.26
C GLY A 55 4.58 4.83 -6.31
N MET A 56 3.27 4.99 -6.52
CA MET A 56 2.42 5.85 -5.70
C MET A 56 1.03 5.24 -5.53
N ILE A 57 0.41 5.51 -4.39
CA ILE A 57 -1.01 5.27 -4.13
C ILE A 57 -1.68 6.57 -3.72
N PHE A 58 -2.98 6.64 -4.00
CA PHE A 58 -3.88 7.68 -3.56
C PHE A 58 -4.68 7.15 -2.37
N VAL A 59 -4.59 7.84 -1.24
CA VAL A 59 -5.30 7.46 -0.02
C VAL A 59 -6.33 8.52 0.29
N SER A 60 -7.60 8.13 0.35
CA SER A 60 -8.71 9.07 0.50
C SER A 60 -9.63 8.65 1.64
N ARG A 61 -10.31 9.63 2.24
CA ARG A 61 -11.43 9.31 3.14
C ARG A 61 -12.55 8.65 2.34
N THR A 62 -13.15 7.58 2.86
CA THR A 62 -14.33 6.96 2.26
C THR A 62 -15.47 7.99 2.18
N PRO A 63 -16.00 8.27 0.97
CA PRO A 63 -17.14 9.17 0.83
C PRO A 63 -18.40 8.59 1.48
N ARG A 64 -19.32 9.45 1.95
CA ARG A 64 -20.59 9.00 2.53
C ARG A 64 -21.63 8.58 1.48
N THR A 65 -21.50 9.06 0.24
CA THR A 65 -22.47 8.85 -0.83
C THR A 65 -21.79 8.66 -2.19
N GLY A 66 -22.57 8.22 -3.17
CA GLY A 66 -22.09 7.98 -4.54
C GLY A 66 -21.41 6.63 -4.73
N PRO A 67 -20.89 6.34 -5.93
CA PRO A 67 -20.27 5.05 -6.25
C PRO A 67 -19.05 4.74 -5.39
N TRP A 68 -18.25 5.74 -5.02
CA TRP A 68 -17.02 5.55 -4.23
C TRP A 68 -17.28 5.24 -2.76
N ALA A 69 -18.46 5.56 -2.23
CA ALA A 69 -18.90 5.08 -0.92
C ALA A 69 -19.10 3.55 -0.87
N LYS A 70 -19.13 2.89 -2.04
CA LYS A 70 -19.27 1.44 -2.20
C LYS A 70 -17.97 0.79 -2.66
N ALA A 71 -16.86 1.54 -2.72
CA ALA A 71 -15.56 0.96 -2.98
C ALA A 71 -15.29 -0.11 -1.91
N GLY A 72 -14.99 -1.34 -2.35
CA GLY A 72 -14.67 -2.43 -1.45
C GLY A 72 -13.26 -2.32 -0.90
N LYS A 73 -12.85 -3.34 -0.14
CA LYS A 73 -11.47 -3.48 0.31
C LYS A 73 -10.53 -3.72 -0.86
N THR A 74 -9.34 -3.13 -0.78
CA THR A 74 -8.35 -3.17 -1.85
C THR A 74 -7.39 -4.35 -1.63
N CYS A 75 -6.79 -4.86 -2.71
CA CYS A 75 -5.69 -5.81 -2.66
C CYS A 75 -4.53 -5.26 -3.51
N ILE A 76 -3.40 -4.90 -2.88
CA ILE A 76 -2.27 -4.25 -3.54
C ILE A 76 -0.98 -5.04 -3.33
N CYS A 77 -0.23 -5.24 -4.41
CA CYS A 77 1.12 -5.81 -4.38
C CYS A 77 2.17 -4.69 -4.42
N LEU A 78 3.05 -4.69 -3.43
CA LEU A 78 4.19 -3.79 -3.27
C LEU A 78 5.46 -4.55 -3.59
N VAL A 79 6.28 -3.96 -4.45
CA VAL A 79 7.50 -4.60 -4.93
C VAL A 79 8.71 -4.03 -4.22
N ALA A 80 9.54 -4.88 -3.64
CA ALA A 80 10.77 -4.49 -2.96
C ALA A 80 11.88 -5.52 -3.23
N ASN A 81 13.15 -5.12 -3.13
CA ASN A 81 14.25 -6.10 -3.21
C ASN A 81 14.25 -7.03 -1.98
N SER A 82 14.94 -8.16 -2.07
CA SER A 82 14.90 -9.19 -1.01
C SER A 82 15.26 -8.66 0.39
N HIS A 83 16.30 -7.83 0.50
CA HIS A 83 16.69 -7.23 1.79
C HIS A 83 15.59 -6.31 2.35
N ALA A 84 14.95 -5.52 1.49
CA ALA A 84 13.85 -4.65 1.88
C ALA A 84 12.60 -5.45 2.27
N VAL A 85 12.26 -6.54 1.58
CA VAL A 85 11.13 -7.41 1.96
C VAL A 85 11.28 -7.94 3.39
N GLU A 86 12.47 -8.42 3.77
CA GLU A 86 12.73 -8.88 5.15
C GLU A 86 12.62 -7.74 6.17
N ALA A 87 13.12 -6.55 5.83
CA ALA A 87 13.04 -5.37 6.70
C ALA A 87 11.59 -4.93 6.93
N HIS A 88 10.79 -4.81 5.86
CA HIS A 88 9.37 -4.49 5.96
C HIS A 88 8.58 -5.57 6.71
N TYR A 89 8.96 -6.85 6.59
CA TYR A 89 8.36 -7.91 7.39
C TYR A 89 8.61 -7.74 8.88
N ARG A 90 9.85 -7.46 9.29
CA ARG A 90 10.19 -7.19 10.70
C ARG A 90 9.45 -5.96 11.22
N GLN A 91 9.46 -4.87 10.45
CA GLN A 91 8.71 -3.65 10.77
C GLN A 91 7.23 -3.94 11.00
N ALA A 92 6.60 -4.72 10.11
CA ALA A 92 5.19 -5.08 10.25
C ALA A 92 4.92 -5.94 11.49
N VAL A 93 5.81 -6.89 11.81
CA VAL A 93 5.70 -7.72 13.02
C VAL A 93 5.86 -6.88 14.28
N ASP A 94 6.86 -5.99 14.32
CA ASP A 94 7.13 -5.12 15.47
C ASP A 94 5.98 -4.12 15.71
N ALA A 95 5.32 -3.68 14.64
CA ALA A 95 4.11 -2.84 14.70
C ALA A 95 2.83 -3.62 15.08
N GLY A 96 2.92 -4.95 15.26
CA GLY A 96 1.78 -5.79 15.64
C GLY A 96 0.76 -6.02 14.52
N ALA A 97 1.20 -5.95 13.25
CA ALA A 97 0.33 -6.14 12.10
C ALA A 97 -0.30 -7.53 12.03
N ARG A 98 -1.50 -7.60 11.44
CA ARG A 98 -2.18 -8.88 11.16
C ARG A 98 -1.54 -9.55 9.95
N ILE A 99 -0.50 -10.35 10.19
CA ILE A 99 0.16 -11.16 9.17
C ILE A 99 -0.77 -12.32 8.76
N LEU A 100 -1.16 -12.35 7.48
CA LEU A 100 -2.01 -13.40 6.90
C LEU A 100 -1.17 -14.57 6.38
N ARG A 101 -0.08 -14.25 5.71
CA ARG A 101 0.91 -15.23 5.24
C ARG A 101 2.28 -14.74 5.70
N PRO A 102 2.95 -15.49 6.60
CA PRO A 102 4.30 -15.16 7.04
C PRO A 102 5.28 -15.06 5.87
N LEU A 103 6.43 -14.43 6.14
CA LEU A 103 7.54 -14.38 5.20
C LEU A 103 7.88 -15.78 4.71
N ARG A 104 7.78 -15.97 3.40
CA ARG A 104 8.00 -17.25 2.74
C ARG A 104 8.63 -17.04 1.38
N ARG A 105 9.12 -18.13 0.80
CA ARG A 105 9.36 -18.23 -0.64
C ARG A 105 8.20 -18.97 -1.30
N SER A 106 7.75 -18.50 -2.46
CA SER A 106 6.66 -19.11 -3.23
C SER A 106 7.01 -20.52 -3.69
N THR A 107 6.00 -21.38 -3.72
CA THR A 107 6.06 -22.75 -4.23
C THR A 107 4.79 -23.08 -5.02
N SER A 108 4.20 -22.07 -5.67
CA SER A 108 2.85 -22.13 -6.25
C SER A 108 2.94 -22.19 -7.78
N PRO A 109 2.13 -23.00 -8.47
CA PRO A 109 2.14 -23.03 -9.94
C PRO A 109 1.70 -21.72 -10.60
N ALA A 110 1.07 -20.80 -9.85
CA ALA A 110 0.59 -19.51 -10.37
C ALA A 110 1.62 -18.36 -10.29
N PHE A 111 2.77 -18.57 -9.63
CA PHE A 111 3.84 -17.58 -9.48
C PHE A 111 5.20 -18.25 -9.68
N PRO A 112 6.26 -17.52 -10.08
CA PRO A 112 7.59 -18.13 -10.15
C PRO A 112 7.99 -18.71 -8.79
N ASP A 113 8.59 -19.89 -8.80
CA ASP A 113 9.09 -20.53 -7.59
C ASP A 113 10.23 -19.73 -6.97
N GLY A 114 10.31 -19.74 -5.64
CA GLY A 114 11.39 -19.12 -4.90
C GLY A 114 11.22 -17.63 -4.60
N VAL A 115 10.19 -16.97 -5.13
CA VAL A 115 9.89 -15.55 -4.87
C VAL A 115 9.58 -15.34 -3.39
N MET A 116 10.38 -14.50 -2.74
CA MET A 116 10.16 -14.08 -1.37
C MET A 116 9.06 -13.03 -1.24
N GLY A 117 8.17 -13.22 -0.26
CA GLY A 117 7.17 -12.23 0.10
C GLY A 117 6.35 -12.62 1.33
N PHE A 118 5.55 -11.68 1.80
CA PHE A 118 4.58 -11.88 2.88
C PHE A 118 3.30 -11.11 2.58
N ASP A 119 2.24 -11.45 3.31
CA ASP A 119 0.93 -10.86 3.12
C ASP A 119 0.31 -10.51 4.46
N LEU A 120 -0.33 -9.35 4.51
CA LEU A 120 -0.91 -8.78 5.72
C LEU A 120 -2.20 -8.03 5.40
N GLU A 121 -2.95 -7.78 6.46
CA GLU A 121 -4.17 -7.00 6.43
C GLU A 121 -4.00 -5.74 7.28
N ASP A 122 -4.48 -4.61 6.77
CA ASP A 122 -4.53 -3.36 7.53
C ASP A 122 -5.74 -3.30 8.48
N PRO A 123 -5.83 -2.30 9.38
CA PRO A 123 -6.88 -2.22 10.38
C PRO A 123 -8.30 -2.10 9.80
N GLU A 124 -8.44 -1.68 8.54
CA GLU A 124 -9.72 -1.58 7.87
C GLU A 124 -9.98 -2.74 6.91
N GLY A 125 -9.09 -3.73 6.82
CA GLY A 125 -9.31 -4.94 6.04
C GLY A 125 -8.81 -4.88 4.59
N ASN A 126 -8.03 -3.88 4.18
CA ASN A 126 -7.34 -3.98 2.88
C ASN A 126 -6.18 -4.97 2.97
N LEU A 127 -5.92 -5.64 1.86
CA LEU A 127 -4.94 -6.70 1.74
C LEU A 127 -3.69 -6.16 1.04
N TRP A 128 -2.54 -6.49 1.62
CA TRP A 128 -1.24 -6.05 1.15
C TRP A 128 -0.36 -7.27 0.93
N THR A 129 0.34 -7.29 -0.20
CA THR A 129 1.41 -8.25 -0.48
C THR A 129 2.71 -7.46 -0.63
N VAL A 130 3.76 -7.80 0.12
CA VAL A 130 5.10 -7.24 -0.09
C VAL A 130 5.98 -8.35 -0.62
N SER A 131 6.59 -8.16 -1.80
CA SER A 131 7.23 -9.25 -2.54
C SER A 131 8.41 -8.78 -3.39
N GLU A 132 9.34 -9.70 -3.68
CA GLU A 132 10.42 -9.48 -4.65
C GLU A 132 9.98 -9.65 -6.11
N TYR A 133 8.74 -10.06 -6.34
CA TYR A 133 8.23 -10.30 -7.69
C TYR A 133 8.05 -9.00 -8.47
N GLN A 134 8.87 -8.84 -9.50
CA GLN A 134 8.70 -7.84 -10.56
C GLN A 134 8.13 -8.54 -11.80
N PRO A 135 6.85 -8.33 -12.14
CA PRO A 135 6.34 -8.75 -13.45
C PRO A 135 7.19 -8.08 -14.53
N ALA A 136 7.52 -8.81 -15.60
CA ALA A 136 8.34 -8.30 -16.69
C ALA A 136 7.87 -6.90 -17.15
N ARG A 137 8.83 -5.98 -17.33
CA ARG A 137 8.57 -4.75 -18.08
C ARG A 137 8.13 -5.07 -19.50
#